data_AF-A0A8T5QVF4-F1
#
_entry.id   AF-A0A8T5QVF4-F1
#
_cell.length_a   1.000
_cell.length_b   1.000
_cell.length_c   1.000
_cell.angle_alpha   90.00
_cell.angle_beta   90.00
_cell.angle_gamma   90.00
#
_symmetry.space_group_name_H-M   'P 1'
#
loop_
_entity.id
_entity.type
_entity.pdbx_description
1 polymer ?
#
loop_
_entity_poly.entity_id
_entity_poly.type
_entity_poly.pdbx_seq_one_letter_code
_entity_poly.pdbx_strand_id
1 'polypeptide(L)'
;MDKIKAKIILEIAGYPEKHVEETMKKVIEKIETTDKYTLEDKEIFPVEEKDETFATFSELTITFENIVDVYEFCFNFMPSSIDIIEPEDSITIKPDEFNNGINDLIATIHHQDMFLKNSNANLKKINDNLNKLLLNFVAYLHKDGKTIPEMQRFIGISEERIKEFIKTFKKNDKQ
;
A
#
# COMPACT_ATOMS: atom_id res chain seq x y z
N MET A 1 19.33 15.86 26.01
CA MET A 1 18.32 16.09 24.96
C MET A 1 17.04 15.56 25.53
N ASP A 2 15.98 16.33 25.41
CA ASP A 2 14.72 15.99 26.07
C ASP A 2 14.07 14.84 25.30
N LYS A 3 13.72 13.78 26.03
CA LYS A 3 13.02 12.64 25.47
C LYS A 3 11.66 13.11 24.96
N ILE A 4 11.22 12.53 23.86
CA ILE A 4 9.94 12.87 23.23
C ILE A 4 8.97 11.75 23.55
N LYS A 5 7.88 12.07 24.22
CA LYS A 5 6.80 11.13 24.48
C LYS A 5 5.65 11.43 23.52
N ALA A 6 5.15 10.41 22.84
CA ALA A 6 4.06 10.57 21.89
C ALA A 6 2.98 9.50 22.07
N LYS A 7 1.73 9.92 21.85
CA LYS A 7 0.60 9.03 21.59
C LYS A 7 0.51 8.75 20.11
N ILE A 8 0.35 7.48 19.76
CA ILE A 8 0.41 7.01 18.38
C ILE A 8 -0.81 6.13 18.13
N ILE A 9 -1.46 6.32 16.98
CA ILE A 9 -2.52 5.44 16.50
C ILE A 9 -1.98 4.66 15.30
N LEU A 10 -1.98 3.34 15.40
CA LEU A 10 -1.75 2.44 14.27
C LEU A 10 -3.09 1.90 13.78
N GLU A 11 -3.28 1.84 12.47
CA GLU A 11 -4.45 1.21 11.84
C GLU A 11 -3.97 0.15 10.85
N ILE A 12 -4.63 -1.01 10.86
CA ILE A 12 -4.40 -2.06 9.87
C ILE A 12 -5.75 -2.46 9.32
N ALA A 13 -5.88 -2.43 7.98
CA ALA A 13 -7.06 -2.87 7.26
C ALA A 13 -6.69 -3.93 6.21
N GLY A 14 -7.54 -4.95 6.04
CA GLY A 14 -7.32 -6.01 5.07
C GLY A 14 -8.25 -7.22 5.20
N TYR A 15 -7.80 -8.36 4.66
CA TYR A 15 -8.52 -9.63 4.70
C TYR A 15 -7.58 -10.82 4.94
N PRO A 16 -8.12 -11.92 5.47
CA PRO A 16 -9.35 -12.03 6.28
C PRO A 16 -9.16 -11.41 7.68
N GLU A 17 -10.24 -11.26 8.45
CA GLU A 17 -10.26 -10.74 9.84
C GLU A 17 -9.09 -11.24 10.70
N LYS A 18 -8.87 -12.56 10.69
CA LYS A 18 -7.79 -13.20 11.46
C LYS A 18 -6.39 -12.69 11.09
N HIS A 19 -6.14 -12.40 9.81
CA HIS A 19 -4.84 -11.87 9.37
C HIS A 19 -4.65 -10.43 9.82
N VAL A 20 -5.72 -9.65 9.92
CA VAL A 20 -5.67 -8.28 10.44
C VAL A 20 -5.25 -8.29 11.91
N GLU A 21 -5.89 -9.14 12.73
CA GLU A 21 -5.56 -9.28 14.15
C GLU A 21 -4.11 -9.79 14.37
N GLU A 22 -3.70 -10.84 13.64
CA GLU A 22 -2.35 -11.39 13.73
C GLU A 22 -1.28 -10.39 13.28
N THR A 23 -1.58 -9.58 12.26
CA THR A 23 -0.63 -8.57 11.77
C THR A 23 -0.46 -7.45 12.79
N MET A 24 -1.55 -6.97 13.42
CA MET A 24 -1.47 -5.97 14.48
C MET A 24 -0.60 -6.45 15.64
N LYS A 25 -0.79 -7.70 16.07
CA LYS A 25 0.03 -8.32 17.13
C LYS A 25 1.52 -8.37 16.74
N LYS A 26 1.84 -8.80 15.52
CA LYS A 26 3.24 -8.86 15.01
C LYS A 26 3.88 -7.49 14.91
N VAL A 27 3.12 -6.48 14.48
CA VAL A 27 3.62 -5.09 14.40
C VAL A 27 3.97 -4.58 15.79
N ILE A 28 3.08 -4.78 16.77
CA ILE A 28 3.31 -4.38 18.16
C ILE A 28 4.49 -5.16 18.77
N GLU A 29 4.59 -6.47 18.53
CA GLU A 29 5.72 -7.29 19.00
C GLU A 29 7.06 -6.79 18.42
N LYS A 30 7.08 -6.37 17.15
CA LYS A 30 8.26 -5.77 16.53
C LYS A 30 8.61 -4.41 17.16
N ILE A 31 7.62 -3.62 17.54
CA ILE A 31 7.82 -2.36 18.27
C ILE A 31 8.42 -2.65 19.65
N GLU A 32 7.88 -3.64 20.37
CA GLU A 32 8.37 -4.02 21.71
C GLU A 32 9.81 -4.56 21.72
N THR A 33 10.22 -5.24 20.65
CA THR A 33 11.56 -5.85 20.53
C THR A 33 12.61 -4.88 19.98
N THR A 34 12.24 -3.66 19.63
CA THR A 34 13.15 -2.67 19.06
C THR A 34 13.78 -1.82 20.17
N ASP A 35 15.10 -1.91 20.36
CA ASP A 35 15.84 -1.17 21.41
C ASP A 35 15.91 0.36 21.19
N LYS A 36 15.34 0.89 20.10
CA LYS A 36 15.42 2.31 19.74
C LYS A 36 14.43 3.22 20.46
N TYR A 37 13.31 2.69 20.93
CA TYR A 37 12.27 3.46 21.62
C TYR A 37 11.60 2.60 22.68
N THR A 38 10.98 3.23 23.67
CA THR A 38 10.36 2.53 24.79
C THR A 38 8.84 2.58 24.65
N LEU A 39 8.20 1.41 24.47
CA LEU A 39 6.75 1.29 24.54
C LEU A 39 6.32 1.32 26.01
N GLU A 40 5.56 2.35 26.40
CA GLU A 40 5.10 2.53 27.78
C GLU A 40 3.70 1.97 28.01
N ASP A 41 2.81 2.14 27.02
CA ASP A 41 1.43 1.70 27.10
C ASP A 41 0.92 1.27 25.73
N LYS A 42 -0.02 0.31 25.72
CA LYS A 42 -0.67 -0.18 24.51
C LYS A 42 -2.11 -0.60 24.76
N GLU A 43 -3.00 -0.19 23.88
CA GLU A 43 -4.37 -0.65 23.81
C GLU A 43 -4.66 -1.11 22.38
N ILE A 44 -5.11 -2.36 22.23
CA ILE A 44 -5.50 -2.92 20.92
C ILE A 44 -7.01 -3.04 20.93
N PHE A 45 -7.64 -2.41 19.93
CA PHE A 45 -9.09 -2.43 19.81
C PHE A 45 -9.56 -3.65 18.99
N PRO A 46 -10.81 -4.10 19.20
CA PRO A 46 -11.37 -5.20 18.42
C PRO A 46 -11.33 -4.95 16.91
N VAL A 47 -11.30 -6.03 16.13
CA VAL A 47 -11.42 -5.94 14.67
C VAL A 47 -12.87 -5.65 14.31
N GLU A 48 -13.10 -4.67 13.44
CA GLU A 48 -14.42 -4.28 12.94
C GLU A 48 -14.46 -4.35 11.40
N GLU A 49 -15.63 -4.65 10.85
CA GLU A 49 -15.85 -4.59 9.40
C GLU A 49 -16.07 -3.14 8.95
N LYS A 50 -15.27 -2.68 7.98
CA LYS A 50 -15.27 -1.31 7.46
C LYS A 50 -15.05 -1.34 5.95
N ASP A 51 -16.00 -0.78 5.21
CA ASP A 51 -15.96 -0.63 3.74
C ASP A 51 -15.57 -1.93 3.02
N GLU A 52 -16.32 -3.00 3.31
CA GLU A 52 -16.10 -4.38 2.85
C GLU A 52 -14.86 -5.07 3.43
N THR A 53 -13.91 -4.36 4.05
CA THR A 53 -12.68 -4.92 4.65
C THR A 53 -12.80 -5.13 6.16
N PHE A 54 -11.82 -5.79 6.79
CA PHE A 54 -11.68 -5.81 8.25
C PHE A 54 -10.59 -4.83 8.67
N ALA A 55 -10.83 -4.06 9.73
CA ALA A 55 -9.89 -3.08 10.26
C ALA A 55 -9.77 -3.17 11.79
N THR A 56 -8.59 -2.88 12.31
CA THR A 56 -8.33 -2.72 13.74
C THR A 56 -7.38 -1.56 13.94
N PHE A 57 -7.45 -0.94 15.11
CA PHE A 57 -6.54 0.11 15.51
C PHE A 57 -5.92 -0.21 16.86
N SER A 58 -4.74 0.36 17.11
CA SER A 58 -4.09 0.31 18.40
C SER A 58 -3.61 1.70 18.81
N GLU A 59 -3.87 2.07 20.05
CA GLU A 59 -3.30 3.24 20.68
C GLU A 59 -2.03 2.84 21.43
N LEU A 60 -0.94 3.53 21.17
CA LEU A 60 0.37 3.28 21.78
C LEU A 60 0.88 4.57 22.42
N THR A 61 1.53 4.44 23.57
CA THR A 61 2.32 5.52 24.16
C THR A 61 3.79 5.12 24.07
N ILE A 62 4.59 5.89 23.33
CA ILE A 62 6.00 5.58 23.07
C ILE A 62 6.87 6.77 23.47
N THR A 63 8.00 6.47 24.12
CA THR A 63 9.06 7.43 24.42
C THR A 63 10.25 7.22 23.49
N PHE A 64 10.66 8.29 22.83
CA PHE A 64 11.75 8.40 21.87
C PHE A 64 12.89 9.23 22.46
N GLU A 65 14.13 8.95 22.07
CA GLU A 65 15.29 9.71 22.59
C GLU A 65 15.46 11.06 21.87
N ASN A 66 15.03 11.16 20.61
CA ASN A 66 15.11 12.37 19.81
C ASN A 66 14.09 12.38 18.67
N ILE A 67 13.97 13.51 17.96
CA ILE A 67 13.02 13.70 16.85
C ILE A 67 13.33 12.83 15.63
N VAL A 68 14.59 12.42 15.43
CA VAL A 68 14.98 11.55 14.32
C VAL A 68 14.37 10.16 14.51
N ASP A 69 14.36 9.64 15.74
CA ASP A 69 13.71 8.36 16.06
C ASP A 69 12.21 8.39 15.80
N VAL A 70 11.56 9.55 16.04
CA VAL A 70 10.15 9.78 15.73
C VAL A 70 9.90 9.68 14.23
N TYR A 71 10.71 10.36 13.41
CA TYR A 71 10.59 10.27 11.95
C TYR A 71 10.82 8.84 11.46
N GLU A 72 11.85 8.17 11.96
CA GLU A 72 12.17 6.79 11.59
C GLU A 72 11.02 5.84 11.95
N PHE A 73 10.41 6.02 13.12
CA PHE A 73 9.21 5.28 13.52
C PHE A 73 8.06 5.50 12.54
N CYS A 74 7.79 6.76 12.19
CA CYS A 74 6.73 7.11 11.25
C CYS A 74 6.92 6.43 9.88
N PHE A 75 8.15 6.30 9.37
CA PHE A 75 8.40 5.60 8.11
C PHE A 75 8.33 4.08 8.22
N ASN A 76 8.81 3.52 9.32
CA ASN A 76 8.87 2.07 9.48
C ASN A 76 7.50 1.45 9.77
N PHE A 77 6.65 2.18 10.49
CA PHE A 77 5.36 1.68 10.97
C PHE A 77 4.15 2.41 10.39
N MET A 78 4.35 3.55 9.72
CA MET A 78 3.31 4.31 9.02
C MET A 78 2.04 4.51 9.89
N PRO A 79 2.16 5.16 11.06
CA PRO A 79 1.03 5.38 11.93
C PRO A 79 -0.02 6.26 11.25
N SER A 80 -1.29 6.07 11.62
CA SER A 80 -2.40 6.92 11.17
C SER A 80 -2.32 8.31 11.79
N SER A 81 -1.84 8.40 13.04
CA SER A 81 -1.56 9.67 13.71
C SER A 81 -0.43 9.55 14.74
N ILE A 82 0.18 10.69 15.02
CA ILE A 82 1.16 10.85 16.09
C ILE A 82 0.96 12.21 16.76
N ASP A 83 0.81 12.19 18.09
CA ASP A 83 0.61 13.37 18.92
C ASP A 83 1.71 13.41 19.99
N ILE A 84 2.60 14.39 19.90
CA ILE A 84 3.64 14.59 20.91
C ILE A 84 3.00 15.18 22.17
N ILE A 85 3.15 14.48 23.29
CA ILE A 85 2.61 14.87 24.59
C ILE A 85 3.68 15.44 25.53
N GLU A 86 4.95 15.04 25.36
CA GLU A 86 6.07 15.64 26.07
C GLU A 86 7.27 15.82 25.13
N PRO A 87 8.05 16.91 25.27
CA PRO A 87 7.82 18.06 26.15
C PRO A 87 6.65 18.94 25.68
N GLU A 88 5.90 19.54 26.61
CA GLU A 88 4.72 20.35 26.30
C GLU A 88 5.06 21.70 25.62
N ASP A 89 6.19 22.31 25.99
CA ASP A 89 6.51 23.70 25.61
C ASP A 89 7.31 23.81 24.30
N SER A 90 8.43 23.10 24.20
CA SER A 90 9.35 23.24 23.06
C SER A 90 10.26 22.04 22.88
N ILE A 91 10.58 21.73 21.63
CA ILE A 91 11.58 20.73 21.25
C ILE A 91 12.74 21.48 20.62
N THR A 92 13.93 21.36 21.21
CA THR A 92 15.15 21.95 20.63
C THR A 92 15.77 20.95 19.67
N ILE A 93 15.84 21.32 18.38
CA ILE A 93 16.41 20.49 17.31
C ILE A 93 17.66 21.18 16.75
N LYS A 94 18.77 20.46 16.61
CA LYS A 94 19.96 21.03 15.97
C LYS A 94 19.74 21.17 14.46
N PRO A 95 20.27 22.21 13.80
CA PRO A 95 20.14 22.38 12.36
C PRO A 95 20.58 21.15 11.56
N ASP A 96 21.67 20.50 11.94
CA ASP A 96 22.17 19.30 11.24
C ASP A 96 21.22 18.10 11.37
N GLU A 97 20.65 17.88 12.56
CA GLU A 97 19.66 16.82 12.81
C GLU A 97 18.37 17.07 12.01
N PHE A 98 17.90 18.32 11.99
CA PHE A 98 16.74 18.72 11.20
C PHE A 98 17.00 18.54 9.69
N ASN A 99 18.14 18.99 9.20
CA ASN A 99 18.52 18.85 7.79
C ASN A 99 18.62 17.38 7.38
N ASN A 100 19.21 16.52 8.23
CA ASN A 100 19.27 15.08 7.98
C ASN A 100 17.87 14.47 7.90
N GLY A 101 16.99 14.75 8.88
CA GLY A 101 15.62 14.26 8.88
C GLY A 101 14.82 14.69 7.63
N ILE A 102 14.98 15.94 7.19
CA ILE A 102 14.34 16.43 5.96
C ILE A 102 14.91 15.73 4.71
N ASN A 103 16.21 15.52 4.63
CA ASN A 103 16.83 14.82 3.50
C ASN A 103 16.38 13.35 3.43
N ASP A 104 16.26 12.68 4.58
CA ASP A 104 15.77 11.30 4.66
C ASP A 104 14.29 11.20 4.29
N LEU A 105 13.47 12.17 4.70
CA LEU A 105 12.08 12.32 4.26
C LEU A 105 11.98 12.46 2.74
N ILE A 106 12.78 13.36 2.15
CA ILE A 106 12.81 13.58 0.71
C ILE A 106 13.25 12.31 -0.03
N ALA A 107 14.28 11.63 0.46
CA ALA A 107 14.76 10.37 -0.12
C ALA A 107 13.68 9.28 -0.09
N THR A 108 12.98 9.16 1.03
CA THR A 108 11.89 8.18 1.21
C THR A 108 10.72 8.46 0.27
N ILE A 109 10.29 9.72 0.16
CA ILE A 109 9.25 10.13 -0.79
C ILE A 109 9.68 9.84 -2.23
N HIS A 110 10.91 10.16 -2.61
CA HIS A 110 11.43 9.86 -3.94
C HIS A 110 11.45 8.37 -4.24
N HIS A 111 11.83 7.53 -3.28
CA HIS A 111 11.79 6.09 -3.42
C HIS A 111 10.35 5.58 -3.64
N GLN A 112 9.39 6.07 -2.87
CA GLN A 112 7.97 5.73 -3.03
C GLN A 112 7.41 6.17 -4.39
N ASP A 113 7.75 7.38 -4.87
CA ASP A 113 7.38 7.87 -6.20
C ASP A 113 7.94 6.97 -7.31
N MET A 114 9.20 6.56 -7.21
CA MET A 114 9.79 5.61 -8.16
C MET A 114 9.09 4.25 -8.14
N PHE A 115 8.78 3.73 -6.95
CA PHE A 115 8.03 2.48 -6.81
C PHE A 115 6.66 2.57 -7.50
N LEU A 116 5.91 3.65 -7.29
CA LEU A 116 4.60 3.87 -7.91
C LEU A 116 4.69 4.01 -9.43
N LYS A 117 5.66 4.79 -9.94
CA LYS A 117 5.89 4.96 -11.38
C LYS A 117 6.23 3.63 -12.05
N ASN A 118 7.11 2.85 -11.44
CA ASN A 118 7.49 1.52 -11.95
C ASN A 118 6.30 0.55 -11.92
N SER A 119 5.51 0.56 -10.84
CA SER A 119 4.31 -0.26 -10.73
C SER A 119 3.28 0.08 -11.81
N ASN A 120 3.02 1.37 -12.04
CA ASN A 120 2.12 1.83 -13.10
C ASN A 120 2.63 1.47 -14.51
N ALA A 121 3.94 1.61 -14.75
CA ALA A 121 4.55 1.21 -16.01
C ALA A 121 4.42 -0.31 -16.25
N ASN A 122 4.61 -1.12 -15.20
CA ASN A 122 4.43 -2.56 -15.26
C ASN A 122 2.96 -2.95 -15.49
N LEU A 123 2.01 -2.35 -14.76
CA LEU A 123 0.58 -2.57 -14.98
C LEU A 123 0.17 -2.25 -16.42
N LYS A 124 0.67 -1.14 -16.98
CA LYS A 124 0.44 -0.80 -18.38
C LYS A 124 0.96 -1.88 -19.33
N LYS A 125 2.19 -2.35 -19.16
CA LYS A 125 2.77 -3.44 -19.98
C LYS A 125 2.00 -4.75 -19.86
N ILE A 126 1.58 -5.11 -18.64
CA ILE A 126 0.78 -6.31 -18.38
C ILE A 126 -0.56 -6.20 -19.11
N ASN A 127 -1.26 -5.07 -18.98
CA ASN A 127 -2.52 -4.82 -19.69
C ASN A 127 -2.35 -4.87 -21.20
N ASP A 128 -1.29 -4.28 -21.74
CA ASP A 128 -0.99 -4.31 -23.18
C ASP A 128 -0.75 -5.76 -23.66
N ASN A 129 0.02 -6.54 -22.92
CA ASN A 129 0.31 -7.94 -23.25
C ASN A 129 -0.94 -8.83 -23.11
N LEU A 130 -1.74 -8.63 -22.07
CA LEU A 130 -2.99 -9.34 -21.87
C LEU A 130 -3.98 -9.04 -23.00
N ASN A 131 -4.12 -7.77 -23.39
CA ASN A 131 -4.96 -7.39 -24.53
C ASN A 131 -4.50 -8.05 -25.84
N LYS A 132 -3.19 -8.13 -26.09
CA LYS A 132 -2.64 -8.84 -27.27
C LYS A 132 -2.90 -10.34 -27.20
N LEU A 133 -2.76 -10.95 -26.03
CA LEU A 133 -3.03 -12.37 -25.83
C LEU A 133 -4.52 -12.69 -26.06
N LEU A 134 -5.42 -11.89 -25.48
CA LEU A 134 -6.86 -12.00 -25.69
C LEU A 134 -7.23 -11.80 -27.16
N LEU A 135 -6.62 -10.82 -27.82
CA LEU A 135 -6.78 -10.61 -29.27
C LEU A 135 -6.36 -11.87 -30.05
N ASN A 136 -5.23 -12.50 -29.73
CA ASN A 136 -4.81 -13.73 -30.39
C ASN A 136 -5.80 -14.89 -30.19
N PHE A 137 -6.37 -15.06 -28.98
CA PHE A 137 -7.41 -16.05 -28.73
C PHE A 137 -8.70 -15.77 -29.51
N VAL A 138 -9.16 -14.53 -29.53
CA VAL A 138 -10.35 -14.14 -30.31
C VAL A 138 -10.10 -14.37 -31.80
N ALA A 139 -8.91 -14.02 -32.32
CA ALA A 139 -8.53 -14.26 -33.71
C ALA A 139 -8.57 -15.75 -34.05
N TYR A 140 -8.01 -16.60 -33.18
CA TYR A 140 -7.99 -18.04 -33.35
C TYR A 140 -9.40 -18.64 -33.38
N LEU A 141 -10.24 -18.31 -32.38
CA LEU A 141 -11.62 -18.80 -32.32
C LEU A 141 -12.47 -18.28 -33.47
N HIS A 142 -12.19 -17.07 -33.97
CA HIS A 142 -12.91 -16.51 -35.11
C HIS A 142 -12.57 -17.24 -36.40
N LYS A 143 -11.29 -17.59 -36.58
CA LYS A 143 -10.83 -18.45 -37.69
C LYS A 143 -11.41 -19.86 -37.62
N ASP A 144 -11.61 -20.40 -36.42
CA ASP A 144 -12.29 -21.69 -36.18
C ASP A 144 -13.82 -21.62 -36.33
N GLY A 145 -14.37 -20.47 -36.75
CA GLY A 145 -15.78 -20.29 -37.04
C GLY A 145 -16.69 -20.19 -35.81
N LYS A 146 -16.12 -20.00 -34.61
CA LYS A 146 -16.92 -19.84 -33.38
C LYS A 146 -17.74 -18.55 -33.40
N THR A 147 -18.94 -18.63 -32.84
CA THR A 147 -19.82 -17.47 -32.62
C THR A 147 -19.38 -16.68 -31.38
N ILE A 148 -19.82 -15.43 -31.27
CA ILE A 148 -19.50 -14.56 -30.12
C ILE A 148 -19.92 -15.17 -28.76
N PRO A 149 -21.12 -15.77 -28.62
CA PRO A 149 -21.51 -16.43 -27.37
C PRO A 149 -20.63 -17.63 -27.00
N GLU A 150 -20.13 -18.37 -28.00
CA GLU A 150 -19.19 -19.47 -27.76
C GLU A 150 -17.83 -18.93 -27.31
N MET A 151 -17.31 -17.89 -27.98
CA MET A 151 -16.06 -17.23 -27.58
C MET A 151 -16.11 -16.68 -26.15
N GLN A 152 -17.23 -16.08 -25.75
CA GLN A 152 -17.45 -15.62 -24.37
C GLN A 152 -17.31 -16.78 -23.37
N ARG A 153 -17.92 -17.94 -23.66
CA ARG A 153 -17.82 -19.11 -22.78
C ARG A 153 -16.38 -19.65 -22.68
N PHE A 154 -15.59 -19.57 -23.76
CA PHE A 154 -14.22 -20.07 -23.79
C PHE A 154 -13.22 -19.10 -23.12
N ILE A 155 -13.35 -17.80 -23.35
CA ILE A 155 -12.36 -16.79 -22.93
C ILE A 155 -12.77 -16.10 -21.62
N GLY A 156 -14.05 -16.11 -21.26
CA GLY A 156 -14.54 -15.51 -20.02
C GLY A 156 -14.60 -13.98 -20.02
N ILE A 157 -14.60 -13.35 -21.20
CA ILE A 157 -14.71 -11.88 -21.36
C ILE A 157 -16.05 -11.48 -21.96
N SER A 158 -16.50 -10.25 -21.70
CA SER A 158 -17.81 -9.76 -22.18
C SER A 158 -17.91 -9.75 -23.71
N GLU A 159 -19.13 -9.95 -24.23
CA GLU A 159 -19.38 -9.89 -25.68
C GLU A 159 -18.96 -8.55 -26.29
N GLU A 160 -19.14 -7.45 -25.55
CA GLU A 160 -18.78 -6.11 -25.99
C GLU A 160 -17.28 -6.03 -26.31
N ARG A 161 -16.45 -6.55 -25.40
CA ARG A 161 -15.00 -6.56 -25.57
C ARG A 161 -14.56 -7.49 -26.71
N ILE A 162 -15.25 -8.62 -26.91
CA ILE A 162 -15.03 -9.49 -28.08
C ILE A 162 -15.36 -8.75 -29.38
N LYS A 163 -16.49 -8.02 -29.43
CA LYS A 163 -16.90 -7.22 -30.59
C LYS A 163 -15.88 -6.14 -30.92
N GLU A 164 -15.30 -5.48 -29.90
CA GLU A 164 -14.23 -4.49 -30.08
C GLU A 164 -12.94 -5.11 -30.67
N PHE A 165 -12.53 -6.28 -30.17
CA PHE A 165 -11.39 -7.00 -30.74
C PHE A 165 -11.64 -7.41 -32.20
N ILE A 166 -12.84 -7.90 -32.53
CA ILE A 166 -13.21 -8.27 -33.91
C ILE A 166 -13.17 -7.06 -34.85
N LYS A 167 -13.63 -5.88 -34.40
CA LYS A 167 -13.53 -4.63 -35.18
C LYS A 167 -12.08 -4.24 -35.47
N THR A 168 -11.16 -4.56 -34.57
CA THR A 168 -9.74 -4.24 -34.69
C THR A 168 -9.05 -5.06 -35.79
N PHE A 169 -9.43 -6.33 -35.99
CA PHE A 169 -8.93 -7.15 -37.12
C PHE A 169 -9.29 -6.58 -38.48
N LYS A 170 -10.55 -6.15 -38.65
CA LYS A 170 -11.05 -5.60 -39.92
C LYS A 170 -10.35 -4.30 -40.35
N LYS A 171 -9.67 -3.64 -39.42
CA LYS A 171 -8.90 -2.42 -39.67
C LYS A 171 -7.46 -2.72 -40.10
N ASN A 172 -6.91 -3.86 -39.68
CA ASN A 172 -5.54 -4.28 -40.00
C ASN A 172 -5.44 -5.12 -41.29
N ASP A 173 -6.52 -5.73 -41.77
CA ASP A 173 -6.58 -6.42 -43.09
C ASP A 173 -6.71 -5.45 -44.29
N LYS A 174 -6.72 -4.14 -44.06
CA LYS A 174 -6.82 -3.08 -45.10
C LYS A 174 -5.52 -2.27 -45.29
N GLN A 175 -4.40 -2.72 -44.75
CA GLN A 175 -3.05 -2.24 -45.06
C GLN A 175 -2.24 -3.39 -45.65
#